data_AF-A0A7N0RA40-F1
#
_entry.id   AF-A0A7N0RA40-F1
#
_cell.length_a   1.000
_cell.length_b   1.000
_cell.length_c   1.000
_cell.angle_alpha   90.00
_cell.angle_beta   90.00
_cell.angle_gamma   90.00
#
_symmetry.space_group_name_H-M   'P 1'
#
loop_
_entity.id
_entity.type
_entity.pdbx_description
1 polymer ?
#
loop_
_entity_poly.entity_id
_entity_poly.type
_entity_poly.pdbx_seq_one_letter_code
_entity_poly.pdbx_strand_id
1 'polypeptide(L)'
;MKGFVRSLSLISKEVRRVRGFAAFAGKQTLRIDGIKDIIAVASGKGGVGKSTTAVALASKCQLKVGLLDADVYGPSIPIMMKVQQKPEVSQDMKMVPIEKYGVKCMSMGFLVEKDAPIVWRGPMVMSALEKMTRGVSWGNIDILVVDMPPGTGDAQISISQRLQLSDNLFLECGDSGGYAVR
;
A
#
# COMPACT_ATOMS: atom_id res chain seq x y z
N MET A 1 13.36 0.53 20.15
CA MET A 1 14.00 0.68 18.82
C MET A 1 14.79 -0.55 18.32
N LYS A 2 15.35 -1.43 19.17
CA LYS A 2 16.09 -2.64 18.71
C LYS A 2 15.21 -3.80 18.20
N GLY A 3 13.96 -3.91 18.64
CA GLY A 3 13.04 -4.98 18.21
C GLY A 3 12.56 -4.87 16.75
N PHE A 4 12.34 -3.64 16.27
CA PHE A 4 11.85 -3.35 14.92
C PHE A 4 12.86 -3.75 13.82
N VAL A 5 14.16 -3.55 14.07
CA VAL A 5 15.23 -3.94 13.13
C VAL A 5 15.38 -5.47 13.04
N ARG A 6 15.22 -6.18 14.16
CA ARG A 6 15.19 -7.65 14.19
C ARG A 6 14.00 -8.20 13.39
N SER A 7 12.83 -7.57 13.55
CA SER A 7 11.61 -7.91 12.81
C SER A 7 11.74 -7.65 11.30
N LEU A 8 12.41 -6.59 10.86
CA LEU A 8 12.66 -6.34 9.43
C LEU A 8 13.61 -7.36 8.80
N SER A 9 14.62 -7.83 9.54
CA SER A 9 15.49 -8.92 9.06
C SER A 9 14.72 -10.25 8.98
N LEU A 10 13.78 -10.46 9.89
CA LEU A 10 12.87 -11.60 9.88
C LEU A 10 11.89 -11.49 8.72
N ILE A 11 11.27 -10.33 8.48
CA ILE A 11 10.40 -10.09 7.31
C ILE A 11 11.18 -10.26 6.01
N SER A 12 12.41 -9.75 5.90
CA SER A 12 13.26 -9.98 4.72
C SER A 12 13.62 -11.46 4.54
N LYS A 13 13.89 -12.18 5.63
CA LYS A 13 14.13 -13.63 5.62
C LYS A 13 12.86 -14.43 5.32
N GLU A 14 11.70 -14.01 5.81
CA GLU A 14 10.40 -14.65 5.59
C GLU A 14 9.93 -14.41 4.16
N VAL A 15 10.07 -13.18 3.62
CA VAL A 15 9.88 -12.87 2.20
C VAL A 15 10.81 -13.73 1.33
N ARG A 16 12.05 -13.97 1.76
CA ARG A 16 12.96 -14.92 1.07
C ARG A 16 12.60 -16.39 1.28
N ARG A 17 11.96 -16.76 2.39
CA ARG A 17 11.58 -18.14 2.77
C ARG A 17 10.27 -18.58 2.14
N VAL A 18 9.31 -17.67 2.01
CA VAL A 18 8.02 -17.86 1.31
C VAL A 18 8.25 -18.14 -0.19
N ARG A 19 9.37 -17.68 -0.79
CA ARG A 19 9.80 -18.15 -2.12
C ARG A 19 10.00 -19.67 -2.22
N GLY A 20 10.15 -20.37 -1.10
CA GLY A 20 10.28 -21.83 -1.04
C GLY A 20 8.97 -22.60 -0.86
N PHE A 21 7.84 -21.93 -0.60
CA PHE A 21 6.54 -22.57 -0.37
C PHE A 21 5.44 -21.78 -1.07
N ALA A 22 5.15 -22.13 -2.32
CA ALA A 22 3.82 -22.11 -2.97
C ALA A 22 3.98 -22.13 -4.49
N ALA A 23 4.40 -23.27 -5.01
CA ALA A 23 3.84 -23.72 -6.29
C ALA A 23 2.45 -24.27 -5.98
N PHE A 24 1.42 -23.43 -6.02
CA PHE A 24 0.05 -23.90 -6.18
C PHE A 24 -0.62 -23.10 -7.27
N ALA A 25 -0.98 -23.82 -8.33
CA ALA A 25 -1.62 -23.29 -9.52
C ALA A 25 -3.09 -22.97 -9.24
N GLY A 26 -3.59 -21.87 -9.83
CA GLY A 26 -4.99 -21.78 -10.23
C GLY A 26 -5.80 -20.59 -9.72
N LYS A 27 -5.52 -19.38 -10.22
CA LYS A 27 -6.52 -18.42 -10.71
C LYS A 27 -5.79 -17.26 -11.39
N GLN A 28 -6.32 -16.77 -12.52
CA GLN A 28 -5.72 -15.63 -13.20
C GLN A 28 -5.75 -14.40 -12.29
N THR A 29 -4.60 -14.11 -11.67
CA THR A 29 -4.35 -12.92 -10.86
C THR A 29 -4.38 -11.70 -11.77
N LEU A 30 -5.32 -10.78 -11.57
CA LEU A 30 -5.25 -9.46 -12.19
C LEU A 30 -4.11 -8.69 -11.52
N ARG A 31 -2.90 -8.84 -12.08
CA ARG A 31 -1.70 -8.11 -11.65
C ARG A 31 -1.80 -6.66 -12.11
N ILE A 32 -1.44 -5.73 -11.23
CA ILE A 32 -1.22 -4.35 -11.67
C ILE A 32 0.01 -4.37 -12.57
N ASP A 33 -0.10 -3.80 -13.78
CA ASP A 33 0.97 -3.82 -14.77
C ASP A 33 2.28 -3.27 -14.21
N GLY A 34 3.37 -4.01 -14.41
CA GLY A 34 4.72 -3.61 -13.99
C GLY A 34 5.06 -3.88 -12.53
N ILE A 35 4.14 -4.45 -11.74
CA ILE A 35 4.35 -4.80 -10.32
C ILE A 35 4.58 -6.31 -10.19
N LYS A 36 5.72 -6.71 -9.60
CA LYS A 36 6.04 -8.13 -9.39
C LYS A 36 5.28 -8.70 -8.20
N ASP A 37 5.37 -8.06 -7.03
CA ASP A 37 4.77 -8.51 -5.78
C ASP A 37 4.03 -7.36 -5.07
N ILE A 38 3.01 -7.70 -4.27
CA ILE A 38 2.23 -6.75 -3.46
C ILE A 38 2.30 -7.18 -1.99
N ILE A 39 2.55 -6.22 -1.09
CA ILE A 39 2.48 -6.41 0.35
C ILE A 39 1.38 -5.52 0.91
N ALA A 40 0.34 -6.11 1.49
CA ALA A 40 -0.73 -5.36 2.13
C ALA A 40 -0.44 -5.20 3.63
N VAL A 41 -0.38 -3.96 4.10
CA VAL A 41 -0.21 -3.62 5.52
C VAL A 41 -1.58 -3.24 6.08
N ALA A 42 -2.12 -4.09 6.94
CA ALA A 42 -3.46 -3.94 7.49
C ALA A 42 -3.44 -3.92 9.02
N SER A 43 -4.52 -3.40 9.62
CA SER A 43 -4.77 -3.54 11.05
C SER A 43 -6.26 -3.60 11.33
N GLY A 44 -6.64 -4.42 12.30
CA GLY A 44 -8.00 -4.49 12.81
C GLY A 44 -8.43 -3.25 13.60
N LYS A 45 -7.50 -2.35 13.98
CA LYS A 45 -7.78 -1.13 14.76
C LYS A 45 -7.12 0.10 14.14
N GLY A 46 -7.76 1.26 14.31
CA GLY A 46 -7.16 2.55 13.98
C GLY A 46 -6.06 2.94 14.97
N GLY A 47 -5.03 3.66 14.50
CA GLY A 47 -4.03 4.27 15.38
C GLY A 47 -2.84 3.38 15.82
N VAL A 48 -2.73 2.14 15.33
CA VAL A 48 -1.65 1.20 15.74
C VAL A 48 -0.28 1.45 15.08
N GLY A 49 -0.18 2.41 14.15
CA GLY A 49 1.06 2.69 13.41
C GLY A 49 1.21 1.92 12.08
N LYS A 50 0.10 1.50 11.47
CA LYS A 50 0.03 0.85 10.15
C LYS A 50 0.79 1.62 9.05
N SER A 51 0.45 2.90 8.85
CA SER A 51 1.10 3.76 7.85
C SER A 51 2.59 3.97 8.14
N THR A 52 2.96 4.04 9.42
CA THR A 52 4.37 4.13 9.83
C THR A 52 5.13 2.87 9.45
N THR A 53 4.52 1.70 9.63
CA THR A 53 5.10 0.41 9.23
C THR A 53 5.23 0.33 7.71
N ALA A 54 4.20 0.74 6.96
CA ALA A 54 4.21 0.75 5.49
C ALA A 54 5.33 1.64 4.94
N VAL A 55 5.45 2.88 5.42
CA VAL A 55 6.53 3.81 5.04
C VAL A 55 7.89 3.24 5.41
N ALA A 56 8.05 2.73 6.64
CA ALA A 56 9.33 2.19 7.08
C ALA A 56 9.76 0.94 6.30
N LEU A 57 8.81 0.08 5.91
CA LEU A 57 9.07 -1.05 5.02
C LEU A 57 9.51 -0.55 3.65
N ALA A 58 8.77 0.39 3.06
CA ALA A 58 9.07 0.90 1.74
C ALA A 58 10.43 1.59 1.65
N SER A 59 10.79 2.41 2.65
CA SER A 59 12.05 3.15 2.66
C SER A 59 13.28 2.33 3.03
N LYS A 60 13.12 1.16 3.69
CA LYS A 60 14.26 0.33 4.12
C LYS A 60 14.55 -0.85 3.20
N CYS A 61 13.64 -1.17 2.29
CA CYS A 61 13.86 -2.19 1.28
C CYS A 61 14.86 -1.68 0.23
N GLN A 62 15.87 -2.50 -0.09
CA GLN A 62 16.82 -2.23 -1.19
C GLN A 62 16.26 -2.70 -2.55
N LEU A 63 14.98 -2.41 -2.80
CA LEU A 63 14.24 -2.83 -4.00
C LEU A 63 13.59 -1.62 -4.66
N LYS A 64 13.11 -1.76 -5.90
CA LYS A 64 12.26 -0.73 -6.51
C LYS A 64 10.88 -0.79 -5.86
N VAL A 65 10.58 0.14 -4.96
CA VAL A 65 9.35 0.09 -4.16
C VAL A 65 8.35 1.15 -4.60
N GLY A 66 7.11 0.71 -4.79
CA GLY A 66 5.92 1.55 -4.79
C GLY A 66 5.28 1.56 -3.41
N LEU A 67 4.71 2.69 -3.02
CA LEU A 67 3.95 2.87 -1.79
C LEU A 67 2.59 3.46 -2.12
N LEU A 68 1.53 2.70 -1.89
CA LEU A 68 0.14 3.10 -2.13
C LEU A 68 -0.57 3.30 -0.79
N ASP A 69 -1.07 4.51 -0.56
CA ASP A 69 -1.95 4.82 0.56
C ASP A 69 -3.41 4.70 0.13
N ALA A 70 -4.05 3.62 0.58
CA ALA A 70 -5.46 3.33 0.32
C ALA A 70 -6.37 3.80 1.46
N ASP A 71 -5.85 4.53 2.45
CA ASP A 71 -6.64 5.14 3.51
C ASP A 71 -7.30 6.43 3.01
N VAL A 72 -8.55 6.31 2.55
CA VAL A 72 -9.30 7.42 1.96
C VAL A 72 -9.69 8.49 2.98
N TYR A 73 -9.89 8.12 4.25
CA TYR A 73 -10.44 9.01 5.27
C TYR A 73 -9.36 9.70 6.10
N GLY A 74 -8.19 9.08 6.25
CA GLY A 74 -7.08 9.62 7.03
C GLY A 74 -5.72 9.40 6.39
N PRO A 75 -5.50 9.84 5.13
CA PRO A 75 -4.25 9.57 4.42
C PRO A 75 -3.06 10.19 5.17
N SER A 76 -2.20 9.32 5.69
CA SER A 76 -1.05 9.74 6.50
C SER A 76 0.23 9.85 5.69
N ILE A 77 0.30 9.16 4.54
CA ILE A 77 1.51 9.07 3.72
C ILE A 77 1.97 10.42 3.14
N PRO A 78 1.09 11.34 2.69
CA PRO A 78 1.52 12.66 2.22
C PRO A 78 2.31 13.43 3.28
N ILE A 79 1.87 13.36 4.53
CA ILE A 79 2.52 14.01 5.67
C ILE A 79 3.85 13.33 5.97
N MET A 80 3.86 12.00 6.07
CA MET A 80 5.05 11.23 6.42
C MET A 80 6.16 11.33 5.36
N MET A 81 5.79 11.35 4.08
CA MET A 81 6.71 11.53 2.96
C MET A 81 7.05 13.01 2.71
N LYS A 82 6.46 13.95 3.46
CA LYS A 82 6.60 15.40 3.27
C LYS A 82 6.30 15.84 1.83
N VAL A 83 5.23 15.32 1.25
CA VAL A 83 4.79 15.59 -0.12
C VAL A 83 3.56 16.47 -0.08
N GLN A 84 3.57 17.58 -0.83
CA GLN A 84 2.45 18.51 -0.94
C GLN A 84 2.00 18.74 -2.39
N GLN A 85 2.71 18.19 -3.36
CA GLN A 85 2.38 18.31 -4.78
C GLN A 85 1.29 17.32 -5.18
N LYS A 86 0.48 17.68 -6.18
CA LYS A 86 -0.46 16.78 -6.83
C LYS A 86 0.28 15.93 -7.89
N PRO A 87 -0.10 14.67 -8.12
CA PRO A 87 0.49 13.85 -9.17
C PRO A 87 0.14 14.44 -10.55
N GLU A 88 1.11 14.42 -11.46
CA GLU A 88 0.89 14.77 -12.85
C GLU A 88 0.12 13.64 -13.56
N VAL A 89 -0.55 13.98 -14.66
CA VAL A 89 -1.22 13.00 -15.51
C VAL A 89 -0.42 12.89 -16.82
N SER A 90 -0.01 11.67 -17.18
CA SER A 90 0.71 11.39 -18.40
C SER A 90 -0.19 11.51 -19.64
N GLN A 91 0.42 11.49 -20.82
CA GLN A 91 -0.31 11.48 -22.10
C GLN A 91 -1.26 10.28 -22.23
N ASP A 92 -0.93 9.15 -21.60
CA ASP A 92 -1.77 7.94 -21.54
C ASP A 92 -2.89 8.04 -20.49
N MET A 93 -3.19 9.23 -19.98
CA MET A 93 -4.22 9.48 -18.96
C MET A 93 -3.99 8.73 -17.64
N LYS A 94 -2.74 8.36 -17.34
CA LYS A 94 -2.35 7.72 -16.07
C LYS A 94 -1.68 8.72 -15.15
N MET A 95 -1.95 8.61 -13.86
CA MET A 95 -1.28 9.42 -12.86
C MET A 95 0.16 8.95 -12.66
N VAL A 96 1.10 9.89 -12.66
CA VAL A 96 2.51 9.63 -12.37
C VAL A 96 2.72 9.66 -10.86
N PRO A 97 3.17 8.56 -10.22
CA PRO A 97 3.40 8.53 -8.79
C PRO A 97 4.55 9.48 -8.44
N ILE A 98 4.46 10.12 -7.27
CA ILE A 98 5.45 11.08 -6.81
C ILE A 98 6.63 10.32 -6.22
N GLU A 99 7.84 10.58 -6.69
CA GLU A 99 9.03 9.91 -6.15
C GLU A 99 9.65 10.70 -5.01
N LYS A 100 9.86 10.05 -3.87
CA LYS A 100 10.53 10.65 -2.72
C LYS A 100 11.29 9.59 -1.92
N TYR A 101 12.53 9.92 -1.53
CA TYR A 101 13.43 9.00 -0.84
C TYR A 101 13.66 7.66 -1.59
N GLY A 102 13.64 7.70 -2.93
CA GLY A 102 13.75 6.51 -3.79
C GLY A 102 12.52 5.61 -3.79
N VAL A 103 11.39 6.08 -3.24
CA VAL A 103 10.11 5.37 -3.21
C VAL A 103 9.11 6.12 -4.08
N LYS A 104 8.46 5.41 -5.00
CA LYS A 104 7.31 5.96 -5.76
C LYS A 104 6.09 5.90 -4.87
N CYS A 105 5.49 7.05 -4.55
CA CYS A 105 4.34 7.11 -3.66
C CYS A 105 3.09 7.62 -4.38
N MET A 106 1.96 7.01 -4.05
CA MET A 106 0.64 7.47 -4.43
C MET A 106 -0.28 7.43 -3.20
N SER A 107 -1.10 8.46 -3.03
CA SER A 107 -2.02 8.57 -1.90
C SER A 107 -3.28 9.29 -2.30
N MET A 108 -4.38 8.88 -1.67
CA MET A 108 -5.65 9.58 -1.79
C MET A 108 -5.54 11.04 -1.33
N GLY A 109 -4.70 11.30 -0.33
CA GLY A 109 -4.43 12.65 0.16
C GLY A 109 -3.66 13.55 -0.81
N PHE A 110 -3.18 13.04 -1.95
CA PHE A 110 -2.64 13.90 -3.02
C PHE A 110 -3.72 14.43 -3.97
N LEU A 111 -4.85 13.73 -4.06
CA LEU A 111 -5.92 14.08 -5.00
C LEU A 111 -7.01 14.94 -4.35
N VAL A 112 -6.95 15.09 -3.03
CA VAL A 112 -7.97 15.75 -2.21
C VAL A 112 -7.38 17.04 -1.63
N GLU A 113 -8.11 18.14 -1.74
CA GLU A 113 -7.71 19.42 -1.13
C GLU A 113 -8.00 19.38 0.36
N LYS A 114 -7.01 19.80 1.17
CA LYS A 114 -7.03 19.65 2.63
C LYS A 114 -8.16 20.42 3.33
N ASP A 115 -8.68 21.46 2.69
CA ASP A 115 -9.60 22.40 3.32
C ASP A 115 -11.06 22.28 2.83
N ALA A 116 -11.35 21.32 1.94
CA ALA A 116 -12.70 21.06 1.46
C ALA A 116 -13.30 19.83 2.18
N PRO A 117 -14.35 19.99 3.02
CA PRO A 117 -15.05 18.85 3.60
C PRO A 117 -15.79 18.08 2.49
N ILE A 118 -15.15 17.05 1.94
CA ILE A 118 -15.76 16.16 0.95
C ILE A 118 -16.53 15.07 1.69
N VAL A 119 -17.83 14.98 1.43
CA VAL A 119 -18.65 13.84 1.86
C VAL A 119 -18.34 12.65 0.95
N TRP A 120 -17.46 11.77 1.40
CA TRP A 120 -17.14 10.53 0.70
C TRP A 120 -18.31 9.57 0.74
N ARG A 121 -18.94 9.36 -0.42
CA ARG A 121 -19.94 8.29 -0.58
C ARG A 121 -19.26 7.02 -1.09
N GLY A 122 -19.83 5.86 -0.76
CA GLY A 122 -19.30 4.54 -1.15
C GLY A 122 -18.83 4.46 -2.61
N PRO A 123 -19.65 4.84 -3.62
CA PRO A 123 -19.25 4.82 -5.01
C PRO A 123 -18.02 5.69 -5.34
N MET A 124 -17.87 6.86 -4.71
CA MET A 124 -16.70 7.73 -4.93
C MET A 124 -15.42 7.10 -4.39
N VAL A 125 -15.50 6.50 -3.20
CA VAL A 125 -14.40 5.75 -2.60
C VAL A 125 -13.98 4.61 -3.54
N MET A 126 -14.95 3.88 -4.07
CA MET A 126 -14.71 2.78 -5.00
C MET A 126 -14.02 3.22 -6.30
N SER A 127 -14.51 4.29 -6.92
CA SER A 127 -13.91 4.85 -8.13
C SER A 127 -12.51 5.38 -7.87
N ALA A 128 -12.27 6.00 -6.71
CA ALA A 128 -10.97 6.51 -6.34
C ALA A 128 -9.95 5.38 -6.10
N LEU A 129 -10.34 4.32 -5.37
CA LEU A 129 -9.51 3.13 -5.18
C LEU A 129 -9.18 2.44 -6.51
N GLU A 130 -10.15 2.34 -7.44
CA GLU A 130 -9.90 1.82 -8.78
C GLU A 130 -8.92 2.68 -9.56
N LYS A 131 -9.08 4.01 -9.51
CA LYS A 131 -8.16 4.94 -10.15
C LYS A 131 -6.75 4.86 -9.57
N MET A 132 -6.60 4.64 -8.27
CA MET A 132 -5.29 4.48 -7.63
C MET A 132 -4.62 3.12 -7.90
N THR A 133 -5.40 2.07 -8.14
CA THR A 133 -4.84 0.74 -8.42
C THR A 133 -4.50 0.55 -9.90
N ARG A 134 -5.35 1.05 -10.81
CA ARG A 134 -5.20 0.85 -12.27
C ARG A 134 -4.78 2.10 -13.04
N GLY A 135 -5.13 3.26 -12.53
CA GLY A 135 -4.87 4.56 -13.17
C GLY A 135 -3.53 5.19 -12.81
N VAL A 136 -2.58 4.41 -12.29
CA VAL A 136 -1.25 4.89 -11.89
C VAL A 136 -0.17 4.23 -12.74
N SER A 137 0.76 5.04 -13.25
CA SER A 137 1.92 4.57 -14.00
C SER A 137 3.07 4.21 -13.06
N TRP A 138 2.98 3.05 -12.41
CA TRP A 138 4.03 2.57 -11.49
C TRP A 138 5.36 2.28 -12.22
N GLY A 139 5.28 1.91 -13.50
CA GLY A 139 6.41 1.36 -14.25
C GLY A 139 6.86 0.02 -13.65
N ASN A 140 8.13 -0.33 -13.82
CA ASN A 140 8.67 -1.60 -13.32
C ASN A 140 9.14 -1.46 -11.87
N ILE A 141 8.33 -1.94 -10.93
CA ILE A 141 8.67 -2.01 -9.50
C ILE A 141 8.68 -3.46 -9.01
N ASP A 142 9.55 -3.73 -8.04
CA ASP A 142 9.69 -5.06 -7.48
C ASP A 142 8.59 -5.34 -6.46
N ILE A 143 8.25 -4.35 -5.63
CA ILE A 143 7.23 -4.50 -4.59
C ILE A 143 6.34 -3.26 -4.54
N LEU A 144 5.03 -3.47 -4.47
CA LEU A 144 4.07 -2.44 -4.06
C LEU A 144 3.65 -2.69 -2.61
N VAL A 145 3.99 -1.76 -1.72
CA VAL A 145 3.48 -1.76 -0.35
C VAL A 145 2.18 -0.97 -0.31
N VAL A 146 1.10 -1.59 0.16
CA VAL A 146 -0.22 -0.97 0.25
C VAL A 146 -0.56 -0.73 1.71
N ASP A 147 -0.74 0.53 2.09
CA ASP A 147 -1.28 0.94 3.38
C ASP A 147 -2.81 0.86 3.33
N MET A 148 -3.36 -0.20 3.91
CA MET A 148 -4.79 -0.51 3.82
C MET A 148 -5.60 0.43 4.73
N PRO A 149 -6.86 0.76 4.41
CA PRO A 149 -7.72 1.49 5.35
C PRO A 149 -7.94 0.69 6.65
N PRO A 150 -8.21 1.34 7.79
CA PRO A 150 -8.38 0.69 9.08
C PRO A 150 -9.70 -0.09 9.20
N GLY A 151 -9.70 -1.16 10.00
CA GLY A 151 -10.88 -1.97 10.30
C GLY A 151 -11.38 -2.78 9.10
N THR A 152 -12.54 -3.43 9.23
CA THR A 152 -13.16 -4.30 8.20
C THR A 152 -14.26 -3.61 7.38
N GLY A 153 -14.21 -2.28 7.29
CA GLY A 153 -15.21 -1.51 6.55
C GLY A 153 -15.17 -1.74 5.05
N ASP A 154 -16.17 -1.22 4.34
CA ASP A 154 -16.35 -1.40 2.89
C ASP A 154 -15.09 -1.05 2.09
N ALA A 155 -14.35 -0.02 2.49
CA ALA A 155 -13.11 0.38 1.82
C ALA A 155 -12.03 -0.72 1.88
N GLN A 156 -11.86 -1.39 3.03
CA GLN A 156 -10.87 -2.46 3.22
C GLN A 156 -11.24 -3.71 2.42
N ILE A 157 -12.51 -4.11 2.46
CA ILE A 157 -13.03 -5.25 1.68
C ILE A 157 -12.84 -4.97 0.19
N SER A 158 -13.20 -3.77 -0.23
CA SER A 158 -13.18 -3.35 -1.63
C SER A 158 -11.79 -3.28 -2.24
N ILE A 159 -10.80 -2.74 -1.51
CA ILE A 159 -9.41 -2.73 -1.97
C ILE A 159 -8.82 -4.14 -1.95
N SER A 160 -9.16 -4.97 -0.96
CA SER A 160 -8.70 -6.36 -0.87
C SER A 160 -9.20 -7.21 -2.04
N GLN A 161 -10.48 -7.07 -2.41
CA GLN A 161 -11.07 -7.73 -3.57
C GLN A 161 -10.44 -7.26 -4.89
N ARG A 162 -10.15 -5.96 -5.03
CA ARG A 162 -9.55 -5.38 -6.24
C ARG A 162 -8.09 -5.78 -6.43
N LEU A 163 -7.33 -5.77 -5.34
CA LEU A 163 -5.94 -6.22 -5.33
C LEU A 163 -5.81 -7.75 -5.37
N GLN A 164 -6.94 -8.47 -5.32
CA GLN A 164 -7.01 -9.94 -5.32
C GLN A 164 -5.93 -10.54 -4.41
N LEU A 165 -5.84 -10.03 -3.17
CA LEU A 165 -4.74 -10.32 -2.23
C LEU A 165 -4.67 -11.79 -1.76
N SER A 166 -5.45 -12.69 -2.37
CA SER A 166 -5.60 -14.11 -1.99
C SER A 166 -4.27 -14.89 -1.86
N ASP A 167 -3.20 -14.44 -2.51
CA ASP A 167 -1.87 -15.08 -2.47
C ASP A 167 -0.74 -14.14 -1.99
N ASN A 168 -1.08 -12.93 -1.51
CA ASN A 168 -0.11 -11.86 -1.23
C ASN A 168 0.15 -11.68 0.27
N LEU A 169 1.39 -11.30 0.62
CA LEU A 169 1.85 -11.17 2.00
C LEU A 169 1.04 -10.14 2.79
N PHE A 170 0.41 -10.56 3.87
CA PHE A 170 -0.29 -9.67 4.80
C PHE A 170 0.58 -9.35 6.01
N LEU A 171 0.75 -8.07 6.30
CA LEU A 171 1.35 -7.60 7.54
C LEU A 171 0.26 -7.04 8.45
N GLU A 172 -0.08 -7.80 9.49
CA GLU A 172 -1.00 -7.36 10.53
C GLU A 172 -0.25 -6.61 11.64
N CYS A 173 -0.60 -5.34 11.83
CA CYS A 173 -0.04 -4.51 12.89
C CYS A 173 -0.91 -4.63 14.16
N GLY A 174 -0.39 -5.26 15.21
CA GLY A 174 -1.07 -5.47 16.49
C GLY A 174 -0.70 -4.46 17.59
N ASP A 175 -1.56 -4.34 18.60
CA ASP A 175 -1.47 -3.38 19.72
C ASP A 175 -0.19 -3.52 20.58
N SER A 176 0.47 -4.68 20.54
CA SER A 176 1.66 -5.01 21.35
C SER A 176 3.00 -4.95 20.60
N GLY A 177 3.01 -4.41 19.37
CA GLY A 177 4.24 -4.26 18.57
C GLY A 177 4.73 -5.55 17.88
N GLY A 178 3.90 -6.59 17.85
CA GLY A 178 4.11 -7.80 17.05
C GLY A 178 3.56 -7.64 15.63
N TYR A 179 4.26 -8.22 14.65
CA TYR A 179 3.83 -8.30 13.25
C TYR A 179 3.50 -9.76 12.93
N ALA A 180 2.28 -10.05 12.49
CA ALA A 180 1.95 -11.35 11.92
C ALA A 180 2.07 -11.27 10.40
N VAL A 181 2.80 -12.23 9.83
CA VAL A 181 2.91 -12.45 8.39
C VAL A 181 1.95 -13.59 8.06
N ARG A 182 0.95 -13.34 7.22
CA ARG A 182 0.02 -14.36 6.72
C ARG A 182 0.08 -14.44 5.21
#